data_AF-A0AAU9S247-F1
#
_entry.id   AF-A0AAU9S247-F1
#
_cell.length_a   1.000
_cell.length_b   1.000
_cell.length_c   1.000
_cell.angle_alpha   90.00
_cell.angle_beta   90.00
_cell.angle_gamma   90.00
#
_symmetry.space_group_name_H-M   'P 1'
#
loop_
_entity.id
_entity.type
_entity.pdbx_description
1 polymer ?
#
loop_
_entity_poly.entity_id
_entity_poly.type
_entity_poly.pdbx_seq_one_letter_code
_entity_poly.pdbx_strand_id
1 'polypeptide(L)'
;MFDLGAAPHQSLYELRFKYGPVLWLQLGSINTPVIQSANAAAEFFKNHDLTFSDRKVPDSLTALDYNKGSLAIGNQKEHGKETGRTMKIVAEFVKERIQQRQVGMEKANKDFLDVLLDYEGDGKEGPDKLSERNVTIIILEMFFAGSETTSSTIEWAMAELLRGPGAMKNVKEEIDRVVPNRKVEESDIDRFALFAGGGKGNTPSTPCNSSTGPTEQWKIQTTWVTTSPRIHKSS
;
A
#
# COMPACT_ATOMS: atom_id res chain seq x y z
N MET A 1 -15.70 24.49 9.41
CA MET A 1 -15.44 23.22 8.72
C MET A 1 -14.52 23.55 7.56
N PHE A 2 -13.31 22.99 7.51
CA PHE A 2 -12.44 23.21 6.35
C PHE A 2 -13.03 22.45 5.16
N ASP A 3 -13.36 23.16 4.10
CA ASP A 3 -13.75 22.55 2.83
C ASP A 3 -12.48 22.24 2.04
N LEU A 4 -12.18 20.96 1.86
CA LEU A 4 -11.01 20.49 1.12
C LEU A 4 -11.33 20.27 -0.37
N GLY A 5 -12.58 20.48 -0.79
CA GLY A 5 -13.03 20.30 -2.17
C GLY A 5 -12.92 18.86 -2.68
N ALA A 6 -13.06 18.70 -4.01
CA ALA A 6 -13.07 17.39 -4.67
C ALA A 6 -11.69 16.70 -4.72
N ALA A 7 -10.60 17.46 -4.61
CA ALA A 7 -9.22 16.96 -4.64
C ALA A 7 -8.50 17.35 -3.33
N PRO A 8 -8.82 16.71 -2.20
CA PRO A 8 -8.31 17.12 -0.89
C PRO A 8 -6.78 17.11 -0.83
N HIS A 9 -6.10 16.19 -1.52
CA HIS A 9 -4.65 16.14 -1.58
C HIS A 9 -4.02 17.41 -2.19
N GLN A 10 -4.66 18.03 -3.19
CA GLN A 10 -4.20 19.27 -3.81
C GLN A 10 -4.44 20.47 -2.88
N SER A 11 -5.64 20.56 -2.32
CA SER A 11 -5.98 21.61 -1.35
C SER A 11 -5.03 21.61 -0.15
N LEU A 12 -4.68 20.42 0.36
CA LEU A 12 -3.68 20.29 1.42
C LEU A 12 -2.31 20.78 0.97
N TYR A 13 -1.85 20.38 -0.22
CA TYR A 13 -0.57 20.84 -0.76
C TYR A 13 -0.47 22.36 -0.78
N GLU A 14 -1.55 23.06 -1.18
CA GLU A 14 -1.59 24.52 -1.20
C GLU A 14 -1.48 25.15 0.20
N LEU A 15 -2.04 24.50 1.23
CA LEU A 15 -1.93 24.97 2.62
C LEU A 15 -0.48 25.03 3.11
N ARG A 16 0.42 24.20 2.55
CA ARG A 16 1.83 24.17 2.92
C ARG A 16 2.51 25.53 2.75
N PHE A 17 2.13 26.28 1.72
CA PHE A 17 2.76 27.57 1.39
C PHE A 17 2.34 28.67 2.37
N LYS A 18 1.21 28.48 3.06
CA LYS A 18 0.67 29.44 4.03
C LYS A 18 1.02 29.09 5.47
N TYR A 19 1.00 27.81 5.82
CA TYR A 19 1.14 27.34 7.22
C TYR A 19 2.42 26.55 7.48
N GLY A 20 3.20 26.26 6.44
CA GLY A 20 4.42 25.46 6.54
C GLY A 20 4.20 23.97 6.28
N PRO A 21 5.29 23.18 6.27
CA PRO A 21 5.27 21.77 5.86
C PRO A 21 4.70 20.80 6.90
N VAL A 22 4.38 21.27 8.11
CA VAL A 22 3.76 20.49 9.19
C VAL A 22 2.64 21.33 9.79
N LEU A 23 1.40 20.83 9.71
CA LEU A 23 0.23 21.57 10.17
C LEU A 23 -0.81 20.63 10.80
N TRP A 24 -1.63 21.17 11.70
CA TRP A 24 -2.71 20.44 12.35
C TRP A 24 -4.05 20.85 11.74
N LEU A 25 -4.84 19.88 11.28
CA LEU A 25 -6.18 20.08 10.76
C LEU A 25 -7.24 19.43 11.63
N GLN A 26 -8.31 20.18 11.87
CA GLN A 26 -9.51 19.64 12.49
C GLN A 26 -10.46 19.11 11.42
N LEU A 27 -10.45 17.79 11.22
CA LEU A 27 -11.36 17.08 10.31
C LEU A 27 -12.56 16.57 11.13
N GLY A 28 -13.64 17.34 11.12
CA GLY A 28 -14.78 17.08 12.00
C GLY A 28 -14.39 17.16 13.47
N SER A 29 -14.54 16.07 14.21
CA SER A 29 -14.15 15.97 15.63
C SER A 29 -12.72 15.43 15.84
N ILE A 30 -11.95 15.24 14.77
CA ILE A 30 -10.62 14.60 14.82
C ILE A 30 -9.54 15.63 14.49
N ASN A 31 -8.60 15.82 15.41
CA ASN A 31 -7.40 16.61 15.15
C ASN A 31 -6.36 15.73 14.45
N THR A 32 -5.92 16.14 13.26
CA THR A 32 -5.11 15.33 12.35
C THR A 32 -3.85 16.10 11.96
N PRO A 33 -2.64 15.60 12.29
CA PRO A 33 -1.40 16.15 11.75
C PRO A 33 -1.27 15.83 10.26
N VAL A 34 -0.87 16.85 9.49
CA VAL A 34 -0.57 16.73 8.06
C VAL A 34 0.91 17.05 7.87
N ILE A 35 1.65 16.07 7.38
CA ILE A 35 3.10 16.16 7.14
C ILE A 35 3.33 16.22 5.63
N GLN A 36 4.00 17.28 5.17
CA GLN A 36 4.14 17.61 3.75
C GLN A 36 5.61 17.80 3.34
N SER A 37 6.54 17.27 4.15
CA SER A 37 7.98 17.30 3.90
C SER A 37 8.59 15.93 4.18
N ALA A 38 9.50 15.50 3.30
CA ALA A 38 10.25 14.26 3.46
C ALA A 38 11.11 14.25 4.75
N ASN A 39 11.68 15.41 5.13
CA ASN A 39 12.48 15.50 6.35
C ASN A 39 11.62 15.31 7.60
N ALA A 40 10.46 15.98 7.64
CA ALA A 40 9.51 15.85 8.75
C ALA A 40 8.91 14.44 8.82
N ALA A 41 8.59 13.83 7.68
CA ALA A 41 8.12 12.45 7.63
C ALA A 41 9.20 11.46 8.10
N ALA A 42 10.45 11.65 7.69
CA ALA A 42 11.56 10.80 8.12
C ALA A 42 11.80 10.91 9.63
N GLU A 43 11.77 12.11 10.19
CA GLU A 43 11.88 12.32 11.64
C GLU A 43 10.72 11.66 12.39
N PHE A 44 9.50 11.83 11.89
CA PHE A 44 8.29 11.27 12.47
C PHE A 44 8.31 9.73 12.48
N PHE A 45 8.63 9.08 11.36
CA PHE A 45 8.61 7.62 11.24
C PHE A 45 9.84 6.92 11.82
N LYS A 46 10.98 7.61 11.98
CA LYS A 46 12.20 6.99 12.53
C LYS A 46 12.31 7.12 14.04
N ASN A 47 11.91 8.25 14.61
CA ASN A 47 12.17 8.57 16.02
C ASN A 47 10.95 8.34 16.92
N HIS A 48 9.75 8.17 16.33
CA HIS A 48 8.50 8.08 17.07
C HIS A 48 7.59 6.95 16.58
N ASP A 49 8.14 5.93 15.89
CA ASP A 49 7.38 4.84 15.27
C ASP A 49 6.36 4.21 16.22
N LEU A 50 6.79 3.74 17.40
CA LEU A 50 5.94 3.08 18.39
C LEU A 50 4.81 3.96 18.93
N THR A 51 5.00 5.28 18.95
CA THR A 51 3.96 6.23 19.42
C THR A 51 2.85 6.40 18.37
N PHE A 52 3.14 6.09 17.11
CA PHE A 52 2.26 6.31 15.96
C PHE A 52 1.93 5.03 15.17
N SER A 53 2.41 3.86 15.62
CA SER A 53 2.08 2.56 15.05
C SER A 53 0.60 2.20 15.23
N ASP A 54 -0.07 2.77 16.24
CA ASP A 54 -1.50 2.59 16.47
C ASP A 54 -2.31 3.25 15.34
N ARG A 55 -3.20 2.46 14.73
CA ARG A 55 -4.08 2.95 13.66
C ARG A 55 -5.43 3.33 14.21
N LYS A 56 -5.89 4.52 13.88
CA LYS A 56 -7.30 4.86 14.03
C LYS A 56 -8.09 4.12 12.96
N VAL A 57 -8.94 3.20 13.40
CA VAL A 57 -9.83 2.44 12.52
C VAL A 57 -11.03 3.33 12.17
N PRO A 58 -11.26 3.65 10.89
CA PRO A 58 -12.51 4.29 10.47
C PRO A 58 -13.71 3.39 10.75
N ASP A 59 -14.87 3.95 11.09
CA ASP A 59 -16.08 3.16 11.39
C ASP A 59 -16.51 2.27 10.21
N SER A 60 -16.19 2.65 8.97
CA SER A 60 -16.42 1.80 7.79
C SER A 60 -15.63 0.49 7.84
N LEU A 61 -14.51 0.46 8.54
CA LEU A 61 -13.59 -0.68 8.66
C LEU A 61 -13.73 -1.42 9.99
N THR A 62 -14.61 -0.95 10.90
CA THR A 62 -15.07 -1.73 12.06
C THR A 62 -16.25 -2.64 11.69
N ALA A 63 -16.86 -2.43 10.53
CA ALA A 63 -17.90 -3.30 10.02
C ALA A 63 -17.41 -4.76 9.96
N LEU A 64 -18.26 -5.68 10.43
CA LEU A 64 -18.00 -7.13 10.43
C LEU A 64 -16.76 -7.55 11.23
N ASP A 65 -16.32 -6.71 12.19
CA ASP A 65 -15.12 -6.94 12.99
C ASP A 65 -13.84 -7.12 12.12
N TYR A 66 -13.83 -6.52 10.92
CA TYR A 66 -12.71 -6.62 9.97
C TYR A 66 -11.39 -6.18 10.58
N ASN A 67 -11.42 -5.07 11.32
CA ASN A 67 -10.28 -4.54 12.06
C ASN A 67 -9.76 -5.46 13.19
N LYS A 68 -10.41 -6.58 13.51
CA LYS A 68 -9.94 -7.46 14.60
C LYS A 68 -8.99 -8.57 14.13
N GLY A 69 -9.00 -8.90 12.83
CA GLY A 69 -8.07 -9.84 12.21
C GLY A 69 -7.24 -9.25 11.07
N SER A 70 -7.41 -7.97 10.80
CA SER A 70 -6.72 -7.19 9.77
C SER A 70 -5.26 -6.93 10.14
N LEU A 71 -4.31 -7.28 9.26
CA LEU A 71 -2.91 -6.92 9.42
C LEU A 71 -2.67 -5.44 9.09
N ALA A 72 -3.46 -4.86 8.18
CA ALA A 72 -3.26 -3.51 7.68
C ALA A 72 -3.89 -2.42 8.58
N ILE A 73 -4.92 -2.75 9.35
CA ILE A 73 -5.79 -1.79 10.06
C ILE A 73 -6.05 -2.24 11.51
N GLY A 74 -5.62 -3.43 11.91
CA GLY A 74 -6.08 -4.01 13.16
C GLY A 74 -5.50 -3.40 14.43
N ASN A 75 -6.36 -3.31 15.45
CA ASN A 75 -5.97 -3.04 16.84
C ASN A 75 -6.18 -4.34 17.63
N GLN A 76 -5.18 -4.79 18.40
CA GLN A 76 -5.27 -6.06 19.12
C GLN A 76 -6.41 -6.04 20.16
N LYS A 77 -7.53 -6.73 19.87
CA LYS A 77 -8.42 -7.45 20.81
C LYS A 77 -9.65 -8.10 20.13
N GLU A 78 -9.78 -9.40 20.44
CA GLU A 78 -10.89 -10.39 20.42
C GLU A 78 -12.23 -10.28 19.63
N HIS A 79 -12.58 -11.49 19.16
CA HIS A 79 -13.61 -12.13 18.31
C HIS A 79 -15.07 -11.62 18.23
N GLY A 80 -15.68 -11.77 17.03
CA GLY A 80 -17.16 -11.68 16.79
C GLY A 80 -17.59 -11.93 15.32
N LYS A 81 -18.78 -12.53 15.08
CA LYS A 81 -19.22 -13.27 13.86
C LYS A 81 -19.39 -12.46 12.56
N GLU A 82 -19.12 -13.13 11.43
CA GLU A 82 -19.11 -12.61 10.05
C GLU A 82 -20.43 -12.77 9.28
N THR A 83 -20.73 -11.81 8.38
CA THR A 83 -21.39 -12.10 7.09
C THR A 83 -21.22 -10.98 6.07
N GLY A 84 -20.51 -11.25 4.96
CA GLY A 84 -20.47 -10.44 3.74
C GLY A 84 -20.24 -11.36 2.53
N ARG A 85 -20.77 -11.04 1.34
CA ARG A 85 -20.69 -11.93 0.15
C ARG A 85 -19.25 -12.24 -0.24
N THR A 86 -18.36 -11.25 -0.25
CA THR A 86 -16.94 -11.43 -0.57
C THR A 86 -16.23 -12.27 0.49
N MET A 87 -16.47 -12.00 1.77
CA MET A 87 -15.92 -12.79 2.87
C MET A 87 -16.34 -14.26 2.78
N LYS A 88 -17.61 -14.50 2.44
CA LYS A 88 -18.14 -15.85 2.24
C LYS A 88 -17.42 -16.58 1.09
N ILE A 89 -17.18 -15.91 -0.03
CA ILE A 89 -16.47 -16.50 -1.18
C ILE A 89 -15.03 -16.87 -0.79
N VAL A 90 -14.31 -15.95 -0.12
CA VAL A 90 -12.93 -16.22 0.31
C VAL A 90 -12.88 -17.32 1.37
N ALA A 91 -13.81 -17.33 2.32
CA ALA A 91 -13.92 -18.38 3.34
C ALA A 91 -14.20 -19.75 2.70
N GLU A 92 -15.12 -19.81 1.73
CA GLU A 92 -15.39 -21.04 0.97
C GLU A 92 -14.14 -21.54 0.24
N PHE A 93 -13.36 -20.64 -0.38
CA PHE A 93 -12.10 -20.99 -1.03
C PHE A 93 -11.04 -21.53 -0.04
N VAL A 94 -10.88 -20.90 1.12
CA VAL A 94 -9.96 -21.38 2.18
C VAL A 94 -10.41 -22.75 2.69
N LYS A 95 -11.70 -22.92 2.95
CA LYS A 95 -12.28 -24.18 3.41
C LYS A 95 -12.09 -25.30 2.39
N GLU A 96 -12.31 -25.03 1.11
CA GLU A 96 -12.08 -25.99 0.04
C GLU A 96 -10.60 -26.43 0.01
N ARG A 97 -9.66 -25.50 0.17
CA ARG A 97 -8.22 -25.83 0.23
C ARG A 97 -7.87 -26.72 1.42
N ILE A 98 -8.44 -26.44 2.60
CA ILE A 98 -8.25 -27.27 3.80
C ILE A 98 -8.78 -28.69 3.55
N GLN A 99 -9.95 -28.82 2.92
CA GLN A 99 -10.55 -30.11 2.63
C GLN A 99 -9.72 -30.93 1.62
N GLN A 100 -9.19 -30.29 0.58
CA GLN A 100 -8.30 -30.93 -0.41
C GLN A 100 -7.03 -31.51 0.24
N ARG A 101 -6.44 -30.78 1.19
CA ARG A 101 -5.27 -31.24 1.96
C ARG A 101 -5.58 -32.46 2.83
N GLN A 102 -6.74 -32.49 3.50
CA GLN A 102 -7.14 -33.63 4.33
C GLN A 102 -7.33 -34.92 3.53
N VAL A 103 -7.73 -34.83 2.26
CA VAL A 103 -7.87 -35.99 1.37
C VAL A 103 -6.58 -36.34 0.62
N GLY A 104 -5.44 -35.74 1.00
CA GLY A 104 -4.13 -36.03 0.41
C GLY A 104 -3.91 -35.45 -0.98
N MET A 105 -4.75 -34.53 -1.44
CA MET A 105 -4.59 -33.82 -2.72
C MET A 105 -3.71 -32.58 -2.53
N GLU A 106 -2.50 -32.78 -2.00
CA GLU A 106 -1.53 -31.68 -1.88
C GLU A 106 -0.99 -31.27 -3.25
N LYS A 107 -0.91 -29.96 -3.49
CA LYS A 107 -0.26 -29.43 -4.68
C LYS A 107 1.25 -29.65 -4.59
N ALA A 108 1.87 -30.00 -5.72
CA ALA A 108 3.32 -30.07 -5.84
C ALA A 108 4.00 -28.70 -5.59
N ASN A 109 3.34 -27.61 -6.01
CA ASN A 109 3.80 -26.25 -5.77
C ASN A 109 2.88 -25.56 -4.76
N LYS A 110 3.45 -25.19 -3.61
CA LYS A 110 2.76 -24.45 -2.55
C LYS A 110 2.56 -22.99 -2.98
N ASP A 111 1.35 -22.48 -2.79
CA ASP A 111 1.03 -21.06 -2.98
C ASP A 111 0.97 -20.30 -1.63
N PHE A 112 0.71 -19.00 -1.66
CA PHE A 112 0.69 -18.17 -0.44
C PHE A 112 -0.34 -18.66 0.60
N LEU A 113 -1.49 -19.17 0.16
CA LEU A 113 -2.47 -19.77 1.08
C LEU A 113 -1.90 -21.02 1.74
N ASP A 114 -1.16 -21.84 0.99
CA ASP A 114 -0.49 -23.01 1.54
C ASP A 114 0.51 -22.66 2.64
N VAL A 115 1.28 -21.57 2.45
CA VAL A 115 2.22 -21.05 3.45
C VAL A 115 1.49 -20.56 4.70
N LEU A 116 0.36 -19.85 4.55
CA LEU A 116 -0.43 -19.39 5.70
C LEU A 116 -1.06 -20.56 6.48
N LEU A 117 -1.48 -21.62 5.80
CA LEU A 117 -2.04 -22.82 6.45
C LEU A 117 -0.96 -23.66 7.16
N ASP A 118 0.28 -23.63 6.66
CA ASP A 118 1.44 -24.30 7.26
C ASP A 118 2.09 -23.47 8.38
N TYR A 119 1.60 -22.26 8.63
CA TYR A 119 2.16 -21.38 9.65
C TYR A 119 2.07 -22.02 11.04
N GLU A 120 3.21 -22.07 11.71
CA GLU A 120 3.35 -22.48 13.10
C GLU A 120 4.17 -21.41 13.83
N GLY A 121 3.61 -20.88 14.93
CA GLY A 121 4.22 -19.84 15.74
C GLY A 121 5.44 -20.35 16.49
N ASP A 122 6.35 -19.43 16.81
CA ASP A 122 7.60 -19.75 17.54
C ASP A 122 7.44 -19.76 19.07
N GLY A 123 6.20 -19.57 19.55
CA GLY A 123 5.85 -19.47 20.97
C GLY A 123 6.32 -18.21 21.68
N LYS A 124 6.90 -17.23 20.95
CA LYS A 124 7.38 -15.96 21.51
C LYS A 124 6.45 -14.81 21.17
N GLU A 125 6.03 -14.71 19.91
CA GLU A 125 5.15 -13.65 19.42
C GLU A 125 4.03 -14.20 18.52
N GLY A 126 2.81 -13.71 18.72
CA GLY A 126 1.64 -14.12 17.93
C GLY A 126 1.02 -15.46 18.35
N PRO A 127 0.00 -15.94 17.61
CA PRO A 127 -0.66 -17.20 17.90
C PRO A 127 0.16 -18.40 17.40
N ASP A 128 0.06 -19.55 18.07
CA ASP A 128 0.71 -20.80 17.65
C ASP A 128 0.26 -21.25 16.25
N LYS A 129 -0.98 -20.96 15.86
CA LYS A 129 -1.54 -21.20 14.53
C LYS A 129 -2.48 -20.07 14.14
N LEU A 130 -2.57 -19.80 12.83
CA LEU A 130 -3.59 -18.89 12.31
C LEU A 130 -4.95 -19.59 12.28
N SER A 131 -5.99 -18.92 12.77
CA SER A 131 -7.36 -19.39 12.63
C SER A 131 -7.81 -19.30 11.16
N GLU A 132 -8.74 -20.16 10.74
CA GLU A 132 -9.36 -20.10 9.39
C GLU A 132 -9.85 -18.68 9.06
N ARG A 133 -10.41 -18.00 10.06
CA ARG A 133 -10.83 -16.61 9.96
C ARG A 133 -9.67 -15.66 9.67
N ASN A 134 -8.59 -15.74 10.44
CA ASN A 134 -7.43 -14.86 10.23
C ASN A 134 -6.81 -15.10 8.85
N VAL A 135 -6.69 -16.37 8.42
CA VAL A 135 -6.24 -16.71 7.06
C VAL A 135 -7.17 -16.08 6.02
N THR A 136 -8.48 -16.19 6.20
CA THR A 136 -9.48 -15.59 5.30
C THR A 136 -9.34 -14.07 5.21
N ILE A 137 -9.16 -13.38 6.34
CA ILE A 137 -8.98 -11.92 6.38
C ILE A 137 -7.68 -11.53 5.68
N ILE A 138 -6.58 -12.23 5.93
CA ILE A 138 -5.27 -11.94 5.30
C ILE A 138 -5.35 -12.09 3.78
N ILE A 139 -5.98 -13.16 3.28
CA ILE A 139 -6.17 -13.38 1.83
C ILE A 139 -7.03 -12.26 1.23
N LEU A 140 -8.11 -11.88 1.92
CA LEU A 140 -8.98 -10.79 1.50
C LEU A 140 -8.23 -9.45 1.45
N GLU A 141 -7.40 -9.16 2.45
CA GLU A 141 -6.56 -7.96 2.51
C GLU A 141 -5.57 -7.90 1.36
N MET A 142 -4.86 -8.99 1.10
CA MET A 142 -3.91 -9.07 0.00
C MET A 142 -4.60 -8.78 -1.34
N PHE A 143 -5.82 -9.29 -1.52
CA PHE A 143 -6.61 -9.03 -2.72
C PHE A 143 -6.98 -7.55 -2.88
N PHE A 144 -7.54 -6.90 -1.86
CA PHE A 144 -7.94 -5.49 -1.95
C PHE A 144 -6.73 -4.56 -2.07
N ALA A 145 -5.70 -4.77 -1.23
CA ALA A 145 -4.50 -3.95 -1.23
C ALA A 145 -3.76 -4.03 -2.58
N GLY A 146 -3.68 -5.23 -3.16
CA GLY A 146 -3.01 -5.44 -4.45
C GLY A 146 -3.83 -4.95 -5.65
N SER A 147 -5.16 -5.11 -5.64
CA SER A 147 -5.97 -4.85 -6.85
C SER A 147 -6.06 -3.36 -7.21
N GLU A 148 -6.46 -2.52 -6.26
CA GLU A 148 -6.73 -1.11 -6.54
C GLU A 148 -5.44 -0.33 -6.83
N THR A 149 -4.38 -0.62 -6.07
CA THR A 149 -3.09 0.06 -6.19
C THR A 149 -2.36 -0.29 -7.49
N THR A 150 -2.31 -1.58 -7.86
CA THR A 150 -1.63 -2.01 -9.10
C THR A 150 -2.39 -1.56 -10.34
N SER A 151 -3.73 -1.65 -10.35
CA SER A 151 -4.56 -1.17 -11.46
C SER A 151 -4.34 0.32 -11.70
N SER A 152 -4.41 1.14 -10.64
CA SER A 152 -4.18 2.59 -10.75
C SER A 152 -2.76 2.91 -11.23
N THR A 153 -1.76 2.16 -10.74
CA THR A 153 -0.36 2.35 -11.15
C THR A 153 -0.16 2.04 -12.64
N ILE A 154 -0.72 0.93 -13.14
CA ILE A 154 -0.63 0.54 -14.55
C ILE A 154 -1.37 1.56 -15.42
N GLU A 155 -2.56 2.02 -15.00
CA GLU A 155 -3.34 3.02 -15.72
C GLU A 155 -2.54 4.32 -15.92
N TRP A 156 -1.96 4.86 -14.84
CA TRP A 156 -1.13 6.06 -14.91
C TRP A 156 0.15 5.85 -15.71
N ALA A 157 0.84 4.72 -15.52
CA ALA A 157 2.03 4.40 -16.28
C ALA A 157 1.74 4.36 -17.79
N MET A 158 0.64 3.72 -18.19
CA MET A 158 0.22 3.67 -19.59
C MET A 158 -0.22 5.04 -20.11
N ALA A 159 -0.94 5.83 -19.32
CA ALA A 159 -1.33 7.19 -19.69
C ALA A 159 -0.10 8.08 -19.96
N GLU A 160 0.92 8.03 -19.11
CA GLU A 160 2.17 8.79 -19.28
C GLU A 160 2.95 8.32 -20.50
N LEU A 161 3.09 7.00 -20.71
CA LEU A 161 3.76 6.45 -21.89
C LEU A 161 3.06 6.84 -23.19
N LEU A 162 1.72 6.83 -23.21
CA LEU A 162 0.93 7.22 -24.39
C LEU A 162 1.02 8.73 -24.68
N ARG A 163 1.21 9.57 -23.66
CA ARG A 163 1.45 11.01 -23.83
C ARG A 163 2.87 11.33 -24.30
N GLY A 164 3.84 10.44 -24.04
CA GLY A 164 5.25 10.60 -24.38
C GLY A 164 5.72 9.63 -25.48
N PRO A 165 5.55 9.94 -26.78
CA PRO A 165 5.91 9.03 -27.87
C PRO A 165 7.40 8.66 -27.89
N GLY A 166 8.29 9.58 -27.48
CA GLY A 166 9.72 9.28 -27.33
C GLY A 166 10.02 8.28 -26.20
N ALA A 167 9.34 8.41 -25.05
CA ALA A 167 9.48 7.48 -23.94
C ALA A 167 8.95 6.09 -24.31
N MET A 168 7.78 6.01 -24.96
CA MET A 168 7.22 4.76 -25.47
C MET A 168 8.15 4.06 -26.47
N LYS A 169 8.79 4.83 -27.37
CA LYS A 169 9.77 4.29 -28.32
C LYS A 169 10.96 3.66 -27.59
N ASN A 170 11.55 4.37 -26.63
CA ASN A 170 12.70 3.88 -25.87
C ASN A 170 12.37 2.60 -25.10
N VAL A 171 11.19 2.51 -24.47
CA VAL A 171 10.75 1.31 -23.75
C VAL A 171 10.60 0.12 -24.69
N LYS A 172 9.98 0.31 -25.86
CA LYS A 172 9.84 -0.76 -26.86
C LYS A 172 11.19 -1.25 -27.38
N GLU A 173 12.07 -0.33 -27.76
CA GLU A 173 13.43 -0.67 -28.21
C GLU A 173 14.22 -1.41 -27.15
N GLU A 174 14.05 -1.05 -25.87
CA GLU A 174 14.70 -1.77 -24.78
C GLU A 174 14.14 -3.18 -24.58
N ILE A 175 12.82 -3.35 -24.65
CA ILE A 175 12.18 -4.67 -24.57
C ILE A 175 12.63 -5.56 -25.73
N ASP A 176 12.64 -5.05 -26.95
CA ASP A 176 13.09 -5.79 -28.13
C ASP A 176 14.58 -6.17 -28.02
N ARG A 177 15.41 -5.31 -27.40
CA ARG A 177 16.83 -5.59 -27.16
C ARG A 177 17.05 -6.68 -26.11
N VAL A 178 16.34 -6.62 -24.97
CA VAL A 178 16.56 -7.54 -23.84
C VAL A 178 15.84 -8.87 -24.06
N VAL A 179 14.65 -8.83 -24.67
CA VAL A 179 13.74 -9.97 -24.82
C VAL A 179 13.14 -10.02 -26.25
N PRO A 180 13.94 -10.33 -27.28
CA PRO A 180 13.51 -10.20 -28.68
C PRO A 180 12.42 -11.18 -29.14
N ASN A 181 12.43 -12.43 -28.64
CA ASN A 181 11.60 -13.51 -29.22
C ASN A 181 10.90 -14.37 -28.15
N ARG A 182 10.62 -13.80 -26.98
CA ARG A 182 9.86 -14.47 -25.92
C ARG A 182 9.09 -13.45 -25.08
N LYS A 183 8.23 -13.93 -24.19
CA LYS A 183 7.60 -13.06 -23.20
C LYS A 183 8.63 -12.61 -22.16
N VAL A 184 8.46 -11.38 -21.68
CA VAL A 184 9.21 -10.85 -20.55
C VAL A 184 8.92 -11.69 -19.31
N GLU A 185 9.97 -12.08 -18.60
CA GLU A 185 9.89 -12.79 -17.33
C GLU A 185 10.41 -11.89 -16.20
N GLU A 186 10.00 -12.15 -14.96
CA GLU A 186 10.42 -11.33 -13.80
C GLU A 186 11.94 -11.32 -13.61
N SER A 187 12.62 -12.42 -13.95
CA SER A 187 14.08 -12.52 -13.92
C SER A 187 14.80 -11.59 -14.92
N ASP A 188 14.07 -10.98 -15.86
CA ASP A 188 14.64 -10.02 -16.81
C ASP A 188 14.72 -8.59 -16.24
N ILE A 189 14.05 -8.31 -15.12
CA ILE A 189 13.93 -6.95 -14.55
C ILE A 189 15.29 -6.28 -14.39
N ASP A 190 16.28 -6.99 -13.86
CA ASP A 190 17.64 -6.46 -13.64
C ASP A 190 18.42 -6.16 -14.94
N ARG A 191 17.93 -6.67 -16.08
CA ARG A 191 18.56 -6.49 -17.40
C ARG A 191 18.07 -5.26 -18.13
N PHE A 192 16.96 -4.67 -17.69
CA PHE A 192 16.47 -3.44 -18.29
C PHE A 192 17.16 -2.22 -17.66
N ALA A 193 17.95 -1.52 -18.45
CA ALA A 193 18.72 -0.36 -17.97
C ALA A 193 17.83 0.85 -17.66
N LEU A 194 16.64 0.97 -18.26
CA LEU A 194 15.66 2.00 -17.88
C LEU A 194 15.05 1.75 -16.49
N PHE A 195 15.04 0.50 -16.01
CA PHE A 195 14.40 0.11 -14.75
C PHE A 195 15.40 -0.19 -13.63
N ALA A 196 16.60 -0.67 -13.96
CA ALA A 196 17.72 -0.79 -13.04
C ALA A 196 18.35 0.59 -12.84
N GLY A 197 17.92 1.33 -11.82
CA GLY A 197 18.43 2.66 -11.49
C GLY A 197 19.96 2.71 -11.40
N GLY A 198 20.63 3.10 -12.49
CA GLY A 198 22.09 3.10 -12.60
C GLY A 198 22.60 3.41 -14.00
N GLY A 199 22.58 4.69 -14.39
CA GLY A 199 23.14 5.16 -15.66
C GLY A 199 23.81 6.53 -15.55
N LYS A 200 25.04 6.56 -15.03
CA LYS A 200 26.00 7.64 -15.34
C LYS A 200 26.28 7.62 -16.85
N GLY A 201 26.10 8.74 -17.55
CA GLY A 201 26.77 8.97 -18.84
C GLY A 201 25.91 9.61 -19.93
N ASN A 202 26.11 10.93 -20.10
CA ASN A 202 25.97 11.72 -21.33
C ASN A 202 24.60 11.79 -22.04
N THR A 203 23.81 12.79 -21.66
CA THR A 203 23.00 13.57 -22.61
C THR A 203 23.39 15.05 -22.50
N PRO A 204 23.48 15.80 -23.62
CA PRO A 204 23.88 17.21 -23.60
C PRO A 204 22.84 18.03 -22.82
N SER A 205 23.34 18.93 -21.98
CA SER A 205 22.56 19.91 -21.23
C SER A 205 21.58 20.67 -22.13
N THR A 206 20.28 20.36 -22.02
CA THR A 206 19.21 21.30 -22.28
C THR A 206 18.45 21.53 -20.99
N PRO A 207 18.42 22.77 -20.45
CA PRO A 207 17.69 23.06 -19.23
C PRO A 207 16.19 23.06 -19.54
N CYS A 208 15.48 21.98 -19.18
CA CYS A 208 14.01 21.99 -19.15
C CYS A 208 13.53 22.76 -17.91
N ASN A 209 13.67 24.09 -17.95
CA ASN A 209 12.86 25.00 -17.16
C ASN A 209 11.73 25.52 -18.06
N SER A 210 10.59 24.83 -18.05
CA SER A 210 9.26 25.41 -18.26
C SER A 210 8.21 24.31 -18.23
N SER A 211 7.18 24.52 -17.40
CA SER A 211 6.04 23.65 -17.11
C SER A 211 6.32 22.49 -16.15
N THR A 212 5.97 22.75 -14.89
CA THR A 212 5.71 21.76 -13.84
C THR A 212 4.71 20.71 -14.36
N GLY A 213 5.23 19.60 -14.87
CA GLY A 213 4.47 18.37 -15.08
C GLY A 213 4.28 17.62 -13.76
N PRO A 214 3.38 16.61 -13.71
CA PRO A 214 3.00 15.90 -12.48
C PRO A 214 4.09 14.97 -11.94
N THR A 215 5.33 15.13 -12.40
CA THR A 215 6.49 14.41 -11.90
C THR A 215 6.89 14.81 -10.47
N GLU A 216 6.34 15.87 -9.89
CA GLU A 216 6.45 16.12 -8.44
C GLU A 216 5.33 15.44 -7.62
N GLN A 217 4.27 14.91 -8.26
CA GLN A 217 3.12 14.31 -7.53
C GLN A 217 3.45 12.94 -6.93
N TRP A 218 4.41 12.19 -7.47
CA TRP A 218 4.81 10.91 -6.89
C TRP A 218 5.62 11.03 -5.60
N LYS A 219 6.16 12.22 -5.28
CA LYS A 219 6.93 12.44 -4.03
C LYS A 219 6.09 12.85 -2.84
N ILE A 220 4.81 13.17 -3.05
CA ILE A 220 3.94 13.62 -1.97
C ILE A 220 2.64 12.83 -2.05
N GLN A 221 2.73 11.53 -1.73
CA GLN A 221 1.62 10.92 -1.02
C GLN A 221 1.54 11.66 0.32
N THR A 222 0.56 12.55 0.45
CA THR A 222 0.24 13.16 1.73
C THR A 222 -0.19 12.03 2.67
N THR A 223 0.73 11.52 3.47
CA THR A 223 0.41 10.49 4.45
C THR A 223 -0.49 11.10 5.50
N TRP A 224 -1.76 10.69 5.50
CA TRP A 224 -2.67 10.97 6.58
C TRP A 224 -2.20 10.18 7.79
N VAL A 225 -1.66 10.86 8.80
CA VAL A 225 -1.48 10.25 10.10
C VAL A 225 -2.64 10.68 10.96
N THR A 226 -3.74 9.92 10.97
CA THR A 226 -4.84 10.17 11.91
C THR A 226 -4.50 9.57 13.27
N THR A 227 -3.53 10.12 13.98
CA THR A 227 -3.22 9.73 15.36
C THR A 227 -3.64 10.86 16.28
N SER A 228 -4.62 10.58 17.15
CA SER A 228 -4.87 11.44 18.31
C SER A 228 -3.82 11.07 19.35
N PRO A 229 -2.91 11.96 19.75
CA PRO A 229 -2.05 11.69 20.90
C PRO A 229 -2.96 11.52 22.11
N ARG A 230 -2.93 10.36 22.76
CA ARG A 230 -3.44 10.26 24.13
C ARG A 230 -2.43 10.99 25.01
N ILE A 231 -2.58 12.31 25.12
CA ILE A 231 -1.87 13.07 26.14
C ILE A 231 -2.48 12.65 27.47
N HIS A 232 -1.84 11.71 28.16
CA HIS A 232 -2.02 11.57 29.60
C HIS A 232 -1.59 12.91 30.20
N LYS A 233 -2.57 13.74 30.58
CA LYS A 233 -2.31 14.86 31.48
C LYS A 233 -1.94 14.23 32.83
N SER A 234 -0.65 14.20 33.13
CA SER A 234 -0.18 14.16 34.51
C SER A 234 -0.40 15.56 35.09
N SER A 235 -1.42 15.73 35.92
CA SER A 235 -1.54 16.67 37.06
C SER A 235 -2.92 16.51 37.66
#